data_AF-A0A949NV19-F1
#
_entry.id   AF-A0A949NV19-F1
#
_cell.length_a   1.000
_cell.length_b   1.000
_cell.length_c   1.000
_cell.angle_alpha   90.00
_cell.angle_beta   90.00
_cell.angle_gamma   90.00
#
_symmetry.space_group_name_H-M   'P 1'
#
loop_
_entity.id
_entity.type
_entity.pdbx_description
1 polymer ?
#
loop_
_entity_poly.entity_id
_entity_poly.type
_entity_poly.pdbx_seq_one_letter_code
_entity_poly.pdbx_strand_id
1 'polypeptide(L)'
;MYNSLNKNMIFQKMTSVVKDLFSKINLSKFYYLWMRLKSNKYVNKIIKQYNWGIKQTWPISLIPLLIFSHLFLRFIFSDNSNKQLVDLYISSIYQIMGGVIILFEINSNIKIIDDKNILTCIKNWFLSNPLFLKPKHVTSTFSCVAKVTIGASGIKKEFHDSLEDKIDYIERQIQTLNDKINDNYTNIINYIDQSNTQLMNEIKKINNDTCELNKNLRATTTAGAKHAILGVSAVIYGLLIPVLFSY
;
A
#
# COMPACT_ATOMS: atom_id res chain seq x y z
N MET A 1 -44.55 -1.51 -38.36
CA MET A 1 -44.98 -2.54 -37.37
C MET A 1 -44.16 -3.85 -37.45
N TYR A 2 -43.65 -4.26 -38.62
CA TYR A 2 -42.84 -5.50 -38.82
C TYR A 2 -41.49 -5.56 -38.05
N ASN A 3 -40.85 -4.41 -37.78
CA ASN A 3 -39.55 -4.38 -37.08
C ASN A 3 -39.59 -4.65 -35.57
N SER A 4 -40.76 -4.58 -34.92
CA SER A 4 -40.87 -4.84 -33.47
C SER A 4 -41.00 -6.33 -33.14
N LEU A 5 -41.68 -7.10 -33.99
CA LEU A 5 -41.87 -8.55 -33.81
C LEU A 5 -40.57 -9.33 -33.98
N ASN A 6 -39.67 -8.89 -34.86
CA ASN A 6 -38.39 -9.57 -35.09
C ASN A 6 -37.41 -9.44 -33.90
N LYS A 7 -37.43 -8.31 -33.18
CA LYS A 7 -36.58 -8.09 -31.99
C LYS A 7 -36.94 -9.03 -30.84
N ASN A 8 -38.24 -9.23 -30.60
CA ASN A 8 -38.71 -10.15 -29.55
C ASN A 8 -38.36 -11.60 -29.85
N MET A 9 -38.43 -12.02 -31.11
CA MET A 9 -38.05 -13.37 -31.53
C MET A 9 -36.55 -13.62 -31.37
N ILE A 10 -35.69 -12.65 -31.72
CA ILE A 10 -34.24 -12.72 -31.53
C ILE A 10 -33.89 -12.79 -30.04
N PHE A 11 -34.53 -11.96 -29.21
CA PHE A 11 -34.30 -11.96 -27.77
C PHE A 11 -34.69 -13.30 -27.11
N GLN A 12 -35.86 -13.85 -27.46
CA GLN A 12 -36.28 -15.15 -26.95
C GLN A 12 -35.30 -16.27 -27.36
N LYS A 13 -34.84 -16.28 -28.61
CA LYS A 13 -33.87 -17.26 -29.10
C LYS A 13 -32.50 -17.12 -28.42
N MET A 14 -32.04 -15.90 -28.12
CA MET A 14 -30.83 -15.68 -27.31
C MET A 14 -31.01 -16.20 -25.89
N THR A 15 -32.14 -15.91 -25.23
CA THR A 15 -32.36 -16.37 -23.85
C THR A 15 -32.47 -17.90 -23.74
N SER A 16 -33.03 -18.59 -24.74
CA SER A 16 -33.11 -20.05 -24.75
C SER A 16 -31.73 -20.69 -24.94
N VAL A 17 -30.90 -20.14 -25.83
CA VAL A 17 -29.52 -20.59 -26.05
C VAL A 17 -28.66 -20.37 -24.80
N VAL A 18 -28.81 -19.23 -24.13
CA VAL A 18 -28.11 -18.94 -22.87
C VAL A 18 -28.55 -19.93 -21.78
N LYS A 19 -29.85 -20.18 -21.63
CA LYS A 19 -30.36 -21.16 -20.64
C LYS A 19 -29.85 -22.59 -20.91
N ASP A 20 -29.81 -23.02 -22.16
CA ASP A 20 -29.29 -24.36 -22.54
C ASP A 20 -27.77 -24.46 -22.35
N LEU A 21 -27.02 -23.37 -22.57
CA LEU A 21 -25.60 -23.29 -22.24
C LEU A 21 -25.37 -23.40 -20.72
N PHE A 22 -26.14 -22.68 -19.91
CA PHE A 22 -26.02 -22.73 -18.45
C PHE A 22 -26.47 -24.06 -17.85
N SER A 23 -27.48 -24.74 -18.42
CA SER A 23 -27.95 -26.04 -17.93
C SER A 23 -26.94 -27.17 -18.18
N LYS A 24 -26.15 -27.06 -19.25
CA LYS A 24 -25.07 -28.03 -19.59
C LYS A 24 -23.79 -27.82 -18.78
N ILE A 25 -23.61 -26.66 -18.15
CA ILE A 25 -22.47 -26.40 -17.28
C ILE A 25 -22.73 -27.10 -15.94
N ASN A 26 -22.10 -28.26 -15.74
CA ASN A 26 -22.12 -28.93 -14.45
C ASN A 26 -21.32 -28.09 -13.43
N LEU A 27 -22.04 -27.28 -12.65
CA LEU A 27 -21.50 -26.38 -11.63
C LEU A 27 -20.57 -27.10 -10.64
N SER A 28 -20.84 -28.37 -10.32
CA SER A 28 -19.96 -29.18 -9.44
C SER A 28 -18.59 -29.44 -10.08
N LYS A 29 -18.57 -29.75 -11.39
CA LYS A 29 -17.34 -29.99 -12.16
C LYS A 29 -16.55 -28.69 -12.36
N PHE A 30 -17.24 -27.58 -12.58
CA PHE A 30 -16.63 -26.24 -12.65
C PHE A 30 -16.00 -25.83 -11.31
N TYR A 31 -16.72 -26.01 -10.20
CA TYR A 31 -16.20 -25.71 -8.87
C TYR A 31 -14.97 -26.56 -8.52
N TYR A 32 -15.00 -27.85 -8.83
CA TYR A 32 -13.84 -28.74 -8.65
C TYR A 32 -12.64 -28.32 -9.52
N LEU A 33 -12.86 -27.97 -10.79
CA LEU A 33 -11.82 -27.44 -11.68
C LEU A 33 -11.24 -26.12 -11.15
N TRP A 34 -12.11 -25.23 -10.66
CA TRP A 34 -11.71 -23.95 -10.09
C TRP A 34 -10.87 -24.13 -8.82
N MET A 35 -11.26 -25.03 -7.92
CA MET A 35 -10.46 -25.38 -6.73
C MET A 35 -9.10 -25.98 -7.11
N ARG A 36 -9.06 -26.85 -8.12
CA ARG A 36 -7.80 -27.45 -8.61
C ARG A 36 -6.90 -26.42 -9.29
N LEU A 37 -7.47 -25.48 -10.04
CA LEU A 37 -6.75 -24.36 -10.64
C LEU A 37 -6.22 -23.41 -9.57
N LYS A 38 -7.00 -23.10 -8.52
CA LYS A 38 -6.58 -22.22 -7.41
C LYS A 38 -5.42 -22.79 -6.58
N SER A 39 -5.26 -24.11 -6.54
CA SER A 39 -4.13 -24.79 -5.88
C SER A 39 -2.82 -24.69 -6.67
N ASN A 40 -2.88 -24.42 -7.97
CA ASN A 40 -1.69 -24.38 -8.82
C ASN A 40 -0.89 -23.07 -8.62
N LYS A 41 0.38 -23.18 -8.23
CA LYS A 41 1.30 -22.04 -8.04
C LYS A 41 1.37 -21.11 -9.27
N TYR A 42 1.30 -21.66 -10.48
CA TYR A 42 1.32 -20.88 -11.73
C TYR A 42 0.04 -20.06 -11.91
N VAL A 43 -1.12 -20.66 -11.63
CA VAL A 43 -2.42 -19.97 -11.70
C VAL A 43 -2.49 -18.87 -10.65
N ASN A 44 -2.00 -19.10 -9.43
CA ASN A 44 -1.92 -18.04 -8.43
C ASN A 44 -1.00 -16.89 -8.85
N LYS A 45 0.10 -17.16 -9.57
CA LYS A 45 0.95 -16.11 -10.14
C LYS A 45 0.20 -15.31 -11.22
N ILE A 46 -0.53 -15.97 -12.12
CA ILE A 46 -1.34 -15.33 -13.16
C ILE A 46 -2.49 -14.51 -12.55
N ILE A 47 -3.22 -15.05 -11.59
CA ILE A 47 -4.30 -14.34 -10.89
C ILE A 47 -3.73 -13.13 -10.15
N LYS A 48 -2.57 -13.25 -9.50
CA LYS A 48 -1.91 -12.13 -8.82
C LYS A 48 -1.46 -11.07 -9.82
N GLN A 49 -0.97 -11.45 -11.00
CA GLN A 49 -0.62 -10.54 -12.08
C GLN A 49 -1.85 -9.86 -12.68
N TYR A 50 -2.94 -10.59 -12.91
CA TYR A 50 -4.19 -10.07 -13.44
C TYR A 50 -4.85 -9.11 -12.45
N ASN A 51 -4.92 -9.48 -11.17
CA ASN A 51 -5.42 -8.61 -10.11
C ASN A 51 -4.53 -7.38 -9.92
N TRP A 52 -3.21 -7.53 -10.05
CA TRP A 52 -2.30 -6.38 -10.07
C TRP A 52 -2.58 -5.50 -11.29
N GLY A 53 -2.75 -6.09 -12.49
CA GLY A 53 -3.15 -5.36 -13.70
C GLY A 53 -4.43 -4.57 -13.47
N ILE A 54 -5.54 -5.21 -13.14
CA ILE A 54 -6.82 -4.50 -12.95
C ILE A 54 -6.73 -3.43 -11.87
N LYS A 55 -6.18 -3.74 -10.69
CA LYS A 55 -6.17 -2.79 -9.56
C LYS A 55 -5.13 -1.69 -9.71
N GLN A 56 -4.00 -2.00 -10.35
CA GLN A 56 -2.87 -1.09 -10.45
C GLN A 56 -2.86 -0.32 -11.78
N THR A 57 -3.26 -0.94 -12.88
CA THR A 57 -3.24 -0.37 -14.24
C THR A 57 -4.60 0.12 -14.73
N TRP A 58 -5.54 0.43 -13.82
CA TRP A 58 -6.82 1.05 -14.22
C TRP A 58 -6.65 2.32 -15.11
N PRO A 59 -5.61 3.16 -14.95
CA PRO A 59 -5.36 4.28 -15.87
C PRO A 59 -5.20 3.84 -17.32
N ILE A 60 -4.50 2.73 -17.53
CA ILE A 60 -4.26 2.18 -18.88
C ILE A 60 -5.55 1.61 -19.45
N SER A 61 -6.37 0.96 -18.61
CA SER A 61 -7.67 0.45 -19.07
C SER A 61 -8.68 1.54 -19.42
N LEU A 62 -8.48 2.78 -18.94
CA LEU A 62 -9.30 3.91 -19.36
C LEU A 62 -8.95 4.42 -20.76
N ILE A 63 -7.75 4.14 -21.29
CA ILE A 63 -7.37 4.59 -22.64
C ILE A 63 -8.31 3.99 -23.71
N PRO A 64 -8.58 2.67 -23.75
CA PRO A 64 -9.59 2.11 -24.65
C PRO A 64 -10.98 2.72 -24.46
N LEU A 65 -11.36 3.08 -23.23
CA LEU A 65 -12.64 3.73 -22.95
C LEU A 65 -12.71 5.13 -23.56
N LEU A 66 -11.63 5.92 -23.44
CA LEU A 66 -11.51 7.26 -24.04
C LEU A 66 -11.50 7.22 -25.58
N ILE A 67 -10.84 6.20 -26.15
CA ILE A 67 -10.86 5.95 -27.59
C ILE A 67 -12.27 5.55 -28.03
N PHE A 68 -12.91 4.63 -27.31
CA PHE A 68 -14.25 4.16 -27.61
C PHE A 68 -15.29 5.29 -27.53
N SER A 69 -15.25 6.12 -26.49
CA SER A 69 -16.16 7.27 -26.34
C SER A 69 -15.99 8.26 -27.49
N HIS A 70 -14.74 8.53 -27.89
CA HIS A 70 -14.44 9.38 -29.05
C HIS A 70 -15.00 8.79 -30.35
N LEU A 71 -14.70 7.52 -30.65
CA LEU A 71 -15.21 6.84 -31.84
C LEU A 71 -16.75 6.74 -31.85
N PHE A 72 -17.36 6.55 -30.68
CA PHE A 72 -18.81 6.52 -30.52
C PHE A 72 -19.45 7.89 -30.80
N LEU A 73 -18.84 8.98 -30.34
CA LEU A 73 -19.28 10.34 -30.67
C LEU A 73 -19.15 10.60 -32.18
N ARG A 74 -18.04 10.21 -32.82
CA ARG A 74 -17.87 10.31 -34.27
C ARG A 74 -18.90 9.48 -35.04
N PHE A 75 -19.34 8.34 -34.49
CA PHE A 75 -20.38 7.51 -35.09
C PHE A 75 -21.76 8.20 -35.03
N ILE A 76 -22.09 8.84 -33.91
CA ILE A 76 -23.35 9.60 -33.75
C ILE A 76 -23.38 10.81 -34.69
N PHE A 77 -22.28 11.56 -34.77
CA PHE A 77 -22.17 12.74 -35.64
C PHE A 77 -21.57 12.34 -36.99
N SER A 78 -22.36 11.65 -37.82
CA SER A 78 -21.86 11.04 -39.07
C SER A 78 -21.44 12.02 -40.16
N ASP A 79 -21.94 13.26 -40.12
CA ASP A 79 -21.64 14.29 -41.13
C ASP A 79 -20.19 14.76 -41.04
N ASN A 80 -19.53 14.90 -42.20
CA ASN A 80 -18.10 15.21 -42.26
C ASN A 80 -17.73 16.53 -41.57
N SER A 81 -18.56 17.57 -41.70
CA SER A 81 -18.36 18.85 -40.99
C SER A 81 -18.46 18.68 -39.47
N ASN A 82 -19.40 17.87 -39.01
CA ASN A 82 -19.62 17.62 -37.58
C ASN A 82 -18.51 16.74 -36.98
N LYS A 83 -17.95 15.79 -37.74
CA LYS A 83 -16.80 14.97 -37.30
C LYS A 83 -15.57 15.81 -36.98
N GLN A 84 -15.23 16.77 -37.86
CA GLN A 84 -14.08 17.66 -37.63
C GLN A 84 -14.25 18.48 -36.35
N LEU A 85 -15.47 18.98 -36.08
CA LEU A 85 -15.77 19.68 -34.84
C LEU A 85 -15.65 18.76 -33.62
N VAL A 86 -16.18 17.53 -33.69
CA VAL A 86 -16.04 16.54 -32.61
C VAL A 86 -14.58 16.23 -32.31
N ASP A 87 -13.76 16.00 -33.34
CA ASP A 87 -12.35 15.69 -33.20
C ASP A 87 -11.59 16.86 -32.53
N LEU A 88 -11.89 18.11 -32.92
CA LEU A 88 -11.32 19.32 -32.31
C LEU A 88 -11.73 19.48 -30.84
N TYR A 89 -13.02 19.35 -30.52
CA TYR A 89 -13.52 19.52 -29.16
C TYR A 89 -13.02 18.42 -28.23
N ILE A 90 -13.06 17.15 -28.65
CA ILE A 90 -12.59 16.04 -27.83
C ILE A 90 -11.08 16.11 -27.64
N SER A 91 -10.32 16.47 -28.67
CA SER A 91 -8.89 16.75 -28.55
C SER A 91 -8.60 17.80 -27.48
N SER A 92 -9.33 18.93 -27.53
CA SER A 92 -9.17 20.03 -26.56
C SER A 92 -9.54 19.62 -25.15
N ILE A 93 -10.68 18.94 -24.97
CA ILE A 93 -11.16 18.46 -23.68
C ILE A 93 -10.15 17.49 -23.05
N TYR A 94 -9.65 16.52 -23.80
CA TYR A 94 -8.68 15.55 -23.28
C TYR A 94 -7.34 16.19 -22.90
N GLN A 95 -6.87 17.18 -23.68
CA GLN A 95 -5.67 17.93 -23.33
C GLN A 95 -5.86 18.76 -22.06
N ILE A 96 -6.98 19.50 -21.94
CA ILE A 96 -7.28 20.30 -20.75
C ILE A 96 -7.45 19.42 -19.52
N MET A 97 -8.27 18.37 -19.59
CA MET A 97 -8.50 17.44 -18.48
C MET A 97 -7.19 16.75 -18.08
N GLY A 98 -6.42 16.26 -19.06
CA GLY A 98 -5.14 15.61 -18.80
C GLY A 98 -4.14 16.56 -18.15
N GLY A 99 -4.06 17.81 -18.61
CA GLY A 99 -3.24 18.86 -18.02
C GLY A 99 -3.65 19.20 -16.59
N VAL A 100 -4.95 19.35 -16.31
CA VAL A 100 -5.46 19.61 -14.95
C VAL A 100 -5.14 18.45 -14.01
N ILE A 101 -5.29 17.21 -14.46
CA ILE A 101 -4.92 16.02 -13.66
C ILE A 101 -3.42 16.06 -13.32
N ILE A 102 -2.56 16.33 -14.30
CA ILE A 102 -1.11 16.43 -14.07
C ILE A 102 -0.79 17.55 -13.07
N LEU A 103 -1.39 18.74 -13.23
CA LEU A 103 -1.18 19.87 -12.33
C LEU A 103 -1.67 19.59 -10.91
N PHE A 104 -2.83 18.95 -10.77
CA PHE A 104 -3.36 18.54 -9.48
C PHE A 104 -2.43 17.55 -8.78
N GLU A 105 -1.86 16.60 -9.54
CA GLU A 105 -0.89 15.65 -9.01
C GLU A 105 0.44 16.29 -8.64
N ILE A 106 0.93 17.25 -9.42
CA ILE A 106 2.09 18.04 -9.03
C ILE A 106 1.80 18.75 -7.71
N ASN A 107 0.70 19.49 -7.62
CA ASN A 107 0.33 20.24 -6.41
C ASN A 107 0.16 19.34 -5.18
N SER A 108 -0.53 18.21 -5.33
CA SER A 108 -0.80 17.26 -4.23
C SER A 108 0.45 16.52 -3.75
N ASN A 109 1.47 16.40 -4.61
CA ASN A 109 2.70 15.68 -4.29
C ASN A 109 3.94 16.58 -4.19
N ILE A 110 3.83 17.91 -4.21
CA ILE A 110 4.98 18.84 -4.11
C ILE A 110 5.93 18.44 -2.95
N LYS A 111 5.38 18.12 -1.76
CA LYS A 111 6.18 17.69 -0.60
C LYS A 111 6.87 16.32 -0.75
N ILE A 112 6.42 15.46 -1.65
CA ILE A 112 6.99 14.13 -1.92
C ILE A 112 7.93 14.18 -3.14
N ILE A 113 7.73 15.16 -4.02
CA ILE A 113 8.45 15.37 -5.28
C ILE A 113 9.74 16.18 -5.09
N ASP A 114 9.92 16.90 -3.97
CA ASP A 114 11.12 17.71 -3.70
C ASP A 114 12.45 16.96 -3.96
N ASP A 115 12.48 15.62 -3.82
CA ASP A 115 13.67 14.80 -4.10
C ASP A 115 13.56 13.88 -5.34
N LYS A 116 12.41 13.79 -6.03
CA LYS A 116 12.18 12.80 -7.10
C LYS A 116 11.43 13.37 -8.30
N ASN A 117 12.09 13.33 -9.47
CA ASN A 117 11.49 13.62 -10.77
C ASN A 117 10.25 12.73 -11.03
N ILE A 118 9.18 13.30 -11.59
CA ILE A 118 7.93 12.59 -11.99
C ILE A 118 8.24 11.37 -12.85
N LEU A 119 9.21 11.48 -13.75
CA LEU A 119 9.67 10.36 -14.58
C LEU A 119 10.20 9.19 -13.74
N THR A 120 10.90 9.49 -12.64
CA THR A 120 11.38 8.49 -11.70
C THR A 120 10.22 7.83 -10.95
N CYS A 121 9.17 8.58 -10.60
CA CYS A 121 7.95 8.02 -10.00
C CYS A 121 7.21 7.09 -10.98
N ILE A 122 7.04 7.49 -12.24
CA ILE A 122 6.44 6.66 -13.29
C ILE A 122 7.29 5.39 -13.52
N LYS A 123 8.62 5.54 -13.62
CA LYS A 123 9.55 4.42 -13.78
C LYS A 123 9.49 3.47 -12.60
N ASN A 124 9.49 3.99 -11.38
CA ASN A 124 9.38 3.17 -10.16
C ASN A 124 8.03 2.48 -10.06
N TRP A 125 6.95 3.14 -10.47
CA TRP A 125 5.63 2.51 -10.58
C TRP A 125 5.65 1.36 -11.59
N PHE A 126 6.26 1.56 -12.76
CA PHE A 126 6.39 0.51 -13.77
C PHE A 126 7.26 -0.67 -13.27
N LEU A 127 8.37 -0.37 -12.59
CA LEU A 127 9.27 -1.36 -11.99
C LEU A 127 8.67 -2.06 -10.75
N SER A 128 7.62 -1.49 -10.13
CA SER A 128 6.89 -2.13 -9.03
C SER A 128 6.04 -3.32 -9.48
N ASN A 129 5.97 -3.58 -10.78
CA ASN A 129 5.30 -4.75 -11.34
C ASN A 129 5.93 -6.04 -10.78
N PRO A 130 5.14 -7.00 -10.26
CA PRO A 130 5.60 -8.29 -9.75
C PRO A 130 6.42 -9.11 -10.75
N LEU A 131 6.40 -8.77 -12.05
CA LEU A 131 7.26 -9.37 -13.08
C LEU A 131 8.74 -8.98 -12.94
N PHE A 132 9.04 -7.78 -12.44
CA PHE A 132 10.41 -7.24 -12.39
C PHE A 132 11.00 -7.21 -10.97
N LEU A 133 10.21 -7.57 -9.95
CA LEU A 133 10.64 -7.59 -8.56
C LEU A 133 11.58 -8.79 -8.29
N LYS A 134 12.88 -8.51 -8.18
CA LYS A 134 13.86 -9.45 -7.61
C LYS A 134 13.68 -9.53 -6.08
N PRO A 135 13.78 -10.71 -5.46
CA PRO A 135 13.70 -10.84 -4.00
C PRO A 135 14.83 -10.04 -3.35
N LYS A 136 14.49 -9.09 -2.47
CA LYS A 136 15.47 -8.34 -1.67
C LYS A 136 15.57 -8.99 -0.29
N HIS A 137 16.77 -9.43 0.06
CA HIS A 137 17.11 -9.88 1.41
C HIS A 137 17.35 -8.65 2.28
N VAL A 138 16.63 -8.51 3.40
CA VAL A 138 16.82 -7.42 4.36
C VAL A 138 17.32 -8.04 5.66
N THR A 139 18.52 -7.67 6.09
CA THR A 139 19.10 -8.05 7.38
C THR A 139 19.10 -6.83 8.30
N SER A 140 18.43 -6.92 9.45
CA SER A 140 18.42 -5.87 10.47
C SER A 140 19.35 -6.23 11.63
N THR A 141 20.22 -5.31 12.03
CA THR A 141 21.07 -5.42 13.22
C THR A 141 20.60 -4.43 14.29
N PHE A 142 20.57 -4.87 15.55
CA PHE A 142 20.17 -4.09 16.72
C PHE A 142 21.30 -4.08 17.75
N SER A 143 21.55 -2.94 18.42
CA SER A 143 22.45 -2.84 19.57
C SER A 143 21.84 -1.92 20.65
N CYS A 144 22.14 -2.21 21.92
CA CYS A 144 21.67 -1.47 23.09
C CYS A 144 22.85 -1.22 24.06
N VAL A 145 22.91 -0.05 24.70
CA VAL A 145 23.93 0.34 25.68
C VAL A 145 23.24 0.93 26.91
N ALA A 146 23.54 0.42 28.11
CA ALA A 146 22.98 0.89 29.38
C ALA A 146 24.06 1.50 30.30
N LYS A 147 23.68 2.50 31.11
CA LYS A 147 24.58 3.22 32.04
C LYS A 147 23.93 3.30 33.43
N VAL A 148 24.70 3.01 34.49
CA VAL A 148 24.23 2.95 35.89
C VAL A 148 24.96 3.99 36.74
N THR A 149 24.27 4.62 37.69
CA THR A 149 24.82 5.58 38.67
C THR A 149 24.46 5.15 40.08
N ILE A 150 25.40 5.21 41.03
CA ILE A 150 25.23 4.75 42.43
C ILE A 150 25.34 5.97 43.37
N GLY A 151 24.45 6.07 44.36
CA GLY A 151 24.47 7.10 45.42
C GLY A 151 24.65 6.50 46.81
N ALA A 152 25.31 7.22 47.72
CA ALA A 152 25.61 6.80 49.09
C ALA A 152 24.67 7.46 50.13
N SER A 153 24.28 6.72 51.17
CA SER A 153 23.54 7.26 52.33
C SER A 153 24.35 7.08 53.63
N GLY A 154 24.24 8.07 54.55
CA GLY A 154 25.00 8.13 55.79
C GLY A 154 24.30 7.44 56.96
N ILE A 155 25.07 6.74 57.81
CA ILE A 155 24.59 6.00 58.98
C ILE A 155 24.84 6.83 60.25
N LYS A 156 23.84 6.91 61.15
CA LYS A 156 23.93 7.57 62.47
C LYS A 156 24.59 6.64 63.49
N LYS A 157 25.39 7.20 64.41
CA LYS A 157 26.20 6.47 65.39
C LYS A 157 25.44 6.27 66.71
N GLU A 158 25.35 5.04 67.21
CA GLU A 158 24.86 4.71 68.55
C GLU A 158 26.03 4.37 69.50
N PHE A 159 25.83 4.54 70.81
CA PHE A 159 26.82 4.29 71.86
C PHE A 159 26.48 2.99 72.62
N HIS A 160 27.50 2.19 72.95
CA HIS A 160 27.38 0.90 73.63
C HIS A 160 28.38 0.78 74.78
N ASP A 161 27.91 0.30 75.95
CA ASP A 161 28.65 0.32 77.22
C ASP A 161 29.46 -0.95 77.52
N SER A 162 29.12 -2.11 76.92
CA SER A 162 29.88 -3.37 77.05
C SER A 162 30.49 -3.84 75.73
N LEU A 163 31.45 -4.78 75.82
CA LEU A 163 32.14 -5.34 74.66
C LEU A 163 31.27 -6.40 73.95
N GLU A 164 30.54 -7.22 74.71
CA GLU A 164 29.53 -8.12 74.14
C GLU A 164 28.45 -7.35 73.37
N ASP A 165 27.92 -6.25 73.94
CA ASP A 165 26.89 -5.44 73.27
C ASP A 165 27.39 -4.83 71.94
N LYS A 166 28.69 -4.51 71.86
CA LYS A 166 29.30 -4.01 70.61
C LYS A 166 29.39 -5.08 69.54
N ILE A 167 29.72 -6.32 69.91
CA ILE A 167 29.82 -7.43 68.95
C ILE A 167 28.43 -7.76 68.42
N ASP A 168 27.45 -7.94 69.30
CA ASP A 168 26.05 -8.19 68.95
C ASP A 168 25.49 -7.08 68.05
N TYR A 169 25.80 -5.82 68.36
CA TYR A 169 25.40 -4.69 67.55
C TYR A 169 26.01 -4.70 66.14
N ILE A 170 27.32 -4.95 66.03
CA ILE A 170 28.02 -5.01 64.75
C ILE A 170 27.47 -6.17 63.90
N GLU A 171 27.20 -7.32 64.49
CA GLU A 171 26.63 -8.47 63.78
C GLU A 171 25.24 -8.15 63.24
N ARG A 172 24.38 -7.53 64.06
CA ARG A 172 23.06 -7.03 63.61
C ARG A 172 23.18 -5.98 62.50
N GLN A 173 24.14 -5.08 62.58
CA GLN A 173 24.38 -4.07 61.54
C GLN A 173 24.84 -4.71 60.24
N ILE A 174 25.75 -5.69 60.28
CA ILE A 174 26.20 -6.44 59.10
C ILE A 174 25.03 -7.17 58.47
N GLN A 175 24.19 -7.83 59.27
CA GLN A 175 23.02 -8.55 58.77
C GLN A 175 22.00 -7.59 58.15
N THR A 176 21.68 -6.49 58.83
CA THR A 176 20.80 -5.43 58.30
C THR A 176 21.34 -4.82 57.01
N LEU A 177 22.67 -4.64 56.91
CA LEU A 177 23.32 -4.12 55.71
C LEU A 177 23.23 -5.12 54.56
N ASN A 178 23.47 -6.41 54.82
CA ASN A 178 23.33 -7.48 53.81
C ASN A 178 21.89 -7.60 53.31
N ASP A 179 20.91 -7.54 54.21
CA ASP A 179 19.49 -7.57 53.84
C ASP A 179 19.14 -6.36 52.97
N LYS A 180 19.57 -5.14 53.37
CA LYS A 180 19.41 -3.93 52.55
C LYS A 180 20.12 -4.03 51.19
N ILE A 181 21.29 -4.66 51.12
CA ILE A 181 22.02 -4.86 49.85
C ILE A 181 21.23 -5.81 48.94
N ASN A 182 20.74 -6.92 49.47
CA ASN A 182 19.94 -7.89 48.70
C ASN A 182 18.60 -7.29 48.25
N ASP A 183 17.91 -6.55 49.12
CA ASP A 183 16.68 -5.85 48.77
C ASP A 183 16.92 -4.80 47.69
N ASN A 184 17.98 -3.99 47.82
CA ASN A 184 18.34 -3.03 46.79
C ASN A 184 18.72 -3.71 45.48
N TYR A 185 19.46 -4.82 45.53
CA TYR A 185 19.87 -5.58 44.36
C TYR A 185 18.65 -6.14 43.60
N THR A 186 17.71 -6.76 44.31
CA THR A 186 16.47 -7.28 43.71
C THR A 186 15.58 -6.16 43.17
N ASN A 187 15.45 -5.03 43.88
CA ASN A 187 14.73 -3.86 43.40
C ASN A 187 15.35 -3.27 42.12
N ILE A 188 16.68 -3.20 42.05
CA ILE A 188 17.41 -2.73 40.85
C ILE A 188 17.16 -3.68 39.67
N ILE A 189 17.25 -4.99 39.86
CA ILE A 189 16.97 -5.97 38.81
C ILE A 189 15.53 -5.81 38.30
N ASN A 190 14.56 -5.74 39.22
CA ASN A 190 13.15 -5.57 38.85
C ASN A 190 12.93 -4.27 38.06
N TYR A 191 13.59 -3.17 38.46
CA TYR A 191 13.51 -1.90 37.73
C TYR A 191 14.15 -2.00 36.34
N ILE A 192 15.30 -2.69 36.21
CA ILE A 192 15.96 -2.94 34.93
C ILE A 192 15.04 -3.76 34.01
N ASP A 193 14.43 -4.82 34.52
CA ASP A 193 13.54 -5.69 33.73
C ASP A 193 12.26 -4.97 33.30
N GLN A 194 11.66 -4.16 34.18
CA GLN A 194 10.52 -3.31 33.84
C GLN A 194 10.88 -2.28 32.77
N SER A 195 12.01 -1.59 32.92
CA SER A 195 12.50 -0.60 31.96
C SER A 195 12.81 -1.24 30.61
N ASN A 196 13.47 -2.39 30.59
CA ASN A 196 13.73 -3.17 29.37
C ASN A 196 12.43 -3.57 28.67
N THR A 197 11.42 -4.00 29.43
CA THR A 197 10.11 -4.37 28.88
C THR A 197 9.39 -3.17 28.27
N GLN A 198 9.43 -2.00 28.94
CA GLN A 198 8.86 -0.76 28.42
C GLN A 198 9.56 -0.32 27.13
N LEU A 199 10.90 -0.30 27.12
CA LEU A 199 11.69 0.02 25.92
C LEU A 199 11.38 -0.93 24.77
N MET A 200 11.27 -2.23 25.02
CA MET A 200 10.91 -3.20 23.98
C MET A 200 9.50 -2.97 23.43
N ASN A 201 8.55 -2.57 24.28
CA ASN A 201 7.20 -2.23 23.84
C ASN A 201 7.18 -0.93 23.01
N GLU A 202 7.94 0.09 23.41
CA GLU A 202 8.07 1.32 22.63
C GLU A 202 8.76 1.08 21.28
N ILE A 203 9.83 0.29 21.25
CA ILE A 203 10.51 -0.10 20.00
C ILE A 203 9.54 -0.84 19.08
N LYS A 204 8.74 -1.78 19.61
CA LYS A 204 7.71 -2.47 18.83
C LYS A 204 6.66 -1.50 18.28
N LYS A 205 6.21 -0.55 19.10
CA LYS A 205 5.25 0.48 18.69
C LYS A 205 5.82 1.36 17.57
N ILE A 206 7.02 1.90 17.75
CA ILE A 206 7.70 2.72 16.73
C ILE A 206 7.90 1.94 15.43
N ASN A 207 8.27 0.65 15.51
CA ASN A 207 8.42 -0.19 14.33
C ASN A 207 7.09 -0.42 13.60
N ASN A 208 6.00 -0.62 14.34
CA ASN A 208 4.66 -0.75 13.77
C ASN A 208 4.22 0.55 13.11
N ASP A 209 4.39 1.69 13.79
CA ASP A 209 4.04 3.02 13.28
C ASP A 209 4.87 3.36 12.03
N THR A 210 6.16 3.04 12.02
CA THR A 210 7.06 3.23 10.86
C THR A 210 6.66 2.32 9.68
N CYS A 211 6.25 1.08 9.96
CA CYS A 211 5.77 0.15 8.95
C CYS A 211 4.45 0.65 8.32
N GLU A 212 3.52 1.12 9.15
CA GLU A 212 2.25 1.69 8.72
C GLU A 212 2.45 2.97 7.91
N LEU A 213 3.31 3.88 8.38
CA LEU A 213 3.63 5.12 7.68
C LEU A 213 4.28 4.83 6.32
N ASN A 214 5.20 3.86 6.24
CA ASN A 214 5.78 3.41 4.97
C ASN A 214 4.72 2.80 4.03
N LYS A 215 3.75 2.06 4.57
CA LYS A 215 2.65 1.48 3.78
C LYS A 215 1.74 2.58 3.23
N ASN A 216 1.40 3.57 4.06
CA ASN A 216 0.55 4.70 3.68
C ASN A 216 1.27 5.59 2.67
N LEU A 217 2.55 5.92 2.87
CA LEU A 217 3.35 6.65 1.88
C LEU A 217 3.43 5.93 0.54
N ARG A 218 3.63 4.61 0.54
CA ARG A 218 3.61 3.81 -0.70
C ARG A 218 2.22 3.84 -1.36
N ALA A 219 1.15 3.73 -0.59
CA ALA A 219 -0.22 3.80 -1.11
C ALA A 219 -0.48 5.17 -1.77
N THR A 220 -0.16 6.27 -1.10
CA THR A 220 -0.32 7.64 -1.62
C THR A 220 0.56 7.90 -2.85
N THR A 221 1.84 7.54 -2.79
CA THR A 221 2.78 7.72 -3.93
C THR A 221 2.33 6.93 -5.15
N THR A 222 1.85 5.70 -4.97
CA THR A 222 1.36 4.88 -6.08
C THR A 222 0.02 5.34 -6.61
N ALA A 223 -0.82 5.99 -5.80
CA ALA A 223 -2.05 6.63 -6.26
C ALA A 223 -1.73 7.84 -7.15
N GLY A 224 -0.82 8.72 -6.71
CA GLY A 224 -0.47 9.91 -7.50
C GLY A 224 0.18 9.59 -8.85
N ALA A 225 1.07 8.59 -8.86
CA ALA A 225 1.67 8.10 -10.10
C ALA A 225 0.62 7.59 -11.12
N LYS A 226 -0.49 6.99 -10.66
CA LYS A 226 -1.56 6.50 -11.54
C LYS A 226 -2.29 7.63 -12.25
N HIS A 227 -2.67 8.67 -11.52
CA HIS A 227 -3.34 9.83 -12.11
C HIS A 227 -2.41 10.61 -13.03
N ALA A 228 -1.12 10.73 -12.69
CA ALA A 228 -0.13 11.35 -13.57
C ALA A 228 -0.03 10.60 -14.92
N ILE A 229 0.02 9.27 -14.90
CA ILE A 229 0.04 8.44 -16.14
C ILE A 229 -1.25 8.62 -16.93
N LEU A 230 -2.42 8.66 -16.26
CA LEU A 230 -3.71 8.92 -16.92
C LEU A 230 -3.71 10.27 -17.61
N GLY A 231 -3.28 11.32 -16.90
CA GLY A 231 -3.22 12.69 -17.41
C GLY A 231 -2.30 12.79 -18.63
N VAL A 232 -1.08 12.23 -18.55
CA VAL A 232 -0.13 12.23 -19.67
C VAL A 232 -0.70 11.47 -20.86
N SER A 233 -1.34 10.32 -20.64
CA SER A 233 -1.93 9.51 -21.70
C SER A 233 -3.11 10.22 -22.36
N ALA A 234 -3.95 10.92 -21.59
CA ALA A 234 -5.06 11.73 -22.11
C ALA A 234 -4.55 12.89 -22.97
N VAL A 235 -3.50 13.60 -22.54
CA VAL A 235 -2.85 14.66 -23.34
C VAL A 235 -2.29 14.11 -24.64
N ILE A 236 -1.51 13.03 -24.59
CA ILE A 236 -0.91 12.40 -25.78
C ILE A 236 -2.01 11.96 -26.76
N TYR A 237 -3.06 11.29 -26.27
CA TYR A 237 -4.15 10.87 -27.14
C TYR A 237 -4.89 12.08 -27.74
N GLY A 238 -5.17 13.10 -26.93
CA GLY A 238 -5.76 14.35 -27.40
C GLY A 238 -4.95 15.00 -28.53
N LEU A 239 -3.63 15.03 -28.42
CA LEU A 239 -2.72 15.54 -29.47
C LEU A 239 -2.72 14.67 -30.74
N LEU A 240 -2.92 13.36 -30.60
CA LEU A 240 -2.95 12.44 -31.74
C LEU A 240 -4.27 12.48 -32.53
N ILE A 241 -5.39 12.89 -31.93
CA ILE A 241 -6.70 12.92 -32.59
C ILE A 241 -6.67 13.74 -33.89
N PRO A 242 -6.25 15.02 -33.90
CA PRO A 242 -6.21 15.80 -35.13
C PRO A 242 -5.29 15.18 -36.19
N VAL A 243 -4.14 14.62 -35.79
CA VAL A 243 -3.17 14.02 -36.72
C VAL A 243 -3.71 12.75 -37.37
N LEU A 244 -4.35 11.88 -36.59
CA LEU A 244 -4.84 10.58 -37.06
C LEU A 244 -6.12 10.68 -37.90
N PHE A 245 -6.92 11.73 -37.68
CA PHE A 245 -8.28 11.83 -38.22
C PHE A 245 -8.54 13.06 -39.10
N SER A 246 -7.52 13.87 -39.41
CA SER A 246 -7.63 15.01 -40.36
C SER A 246 -7.77 14.62 -41.84
N TYR A 247 -7.92 13.33 -42.17
CA TYR A 247 -8.15 12.82 -43.53
C TYR A 247 -9.54 12.18 -43.63
#